data_AF-A0A6L8BF74-F1
#
_entry.id   AF-A0A6L8BF74-F1
#
_cell.length_a   1.000
_cell.length_b   1.000
_cell.length_c   1.000
_cell.angle_alpha   90.00
_cell.angle_beta   90.00
_cell.angle_gamma   90.00
#
_symmetry.space_group_name_H-M   'P 1'
#
loop_
_entity.id
_entity.type
_entity.pdbx_description
1 polymer ?
#
loop_
_entity_poly.entity_id
_entity_poly.type
_entity_poly.pdbx_seq_one_letter_code
_entity_poly.pdbx_strand_id
1 'polypeptide(L)'
;MADPESLAADAVVVPHHGSATSSSAALVRESAPGHAVVSAGYLNHWGFPKPAVVERWQRIGAEVVATGEEGAVEMVLDPGEPIRVQGLRSRQRRYWNAYD
;
A
#
# COMPACT_ATOMS: atom_id res chain seq x y z
N MET A 1 -2.84 -3.89 -25.75
CA MET A 1 -2.42 -2.54 -25.31
C MET A 1 -3.38 -2.13 -24.21
N ALA A 2 -2.90 -1.57 -23.10
CA ALA A 2 -3.76 -1.19 -21.98
C ALA A 2 -4.77 -0.09 -22.42
N ASP A 3 -6.01 -0.19 -21.92
CA ASP A 3 -7.04 0.82 -22.13
C ASP A 3 -6.72 2.06 -21.27
N PRO A 4 -6.48 3.25 -21.86
CA PRO A 4 -6.11 4.45 -21.11
C PRO A 4 -7.21 4.98 -20.20
N GLU A 5 -8.48 4.56 -20.39
CA GLU A 5 -9.58 4.93 -19.50
C GLU A 5 -9.75 3.94 -18.33
N SER A 6 -9.08 2.79 -18.38
CA SER A 6 -9.11 1.82 -17.29
C SER A 6 -8.35 2.33 -16.06
N LEU A 7 -8.99 2.19 -14.90
CA LEU A 7 -8.36 2.47 -13.61
C LEU A 7 -7.65 1.25 -13.00
N ALA A 8 -7.74 0.08 -13.64
CA ALA A 8 -7.15 -1.15 -13.14
C ALA A 8 -5.64 -0.98 -12.93
N ALA A 9 -5.16 -1.38 -11.76
CA ALA A 9 -3.77 -1.26 -11.38
C ALA A 9 -3.34 -2.45 -10.54
N ASP A 10 -2.08 -2.87 -10.62
CA ASP A 10 -1.57 -3.92 -9.74
C ASP A 10 -1.35 -3.42 -8.30
N ALA A 11 -1.05 -2.13 -8.16
CA ALA A 11 -0.79 -1.47 -6.90
C ALA A 11 -1.38 -0.06 -6.85
N VAL A 12 -1.79 0.36 -5.66
CA VAL A 12 -2.28 1.72 -5.40
C VAL A 12 -1.54 2.34 -4.21
N VAL A 13 -1.21 3.62 -4.32
CA VAL A 13 -0.89 4.43 -3.13
C VAL A 13 -2.20 4.95 -2.57
N VAL A 14 -2.55 4.50 -1.36
CA VAL A 14 -3.85 4.79 -0.76
C VAL A 14 -4.04 6.30 -0.60
N PRO A 15 -5.13 6.87 -1.15
CA PRO A 15 -5.36 8.31 -1.10
C PRO A 15 -5.37 8.88 0.32
N HIS A 16 -4.76 10.04 0.49
CA HIS A 16 -4.80 10.85 1.70
C HIS A 16 -4.47 10.05 2.97
N HIS A 17 -3.35 9.31 2.93
CA HIS A 17 -2.83 8.53 4.06
C HIS A 17 -3.81 7.50 4.65
N GLY A 18 -4.92 7.19 3.96
CA GLY A 18 -6.00 6.36 4.49
C GLY A 18 -7.01 7.09 5.38
N SER A 19 -7.29 8.37 5.10
CA SER A 19 -8.36 9.14 5.75
C SER A 19 -9.76 8.53 5.53
N ALA A 20 -10.68 8.72 6.50
CA ALA A 20 -12.02 8.12 6.49
C ALA A 20 -12.85 8.44 5.22
N THR A 21 -12.65 9.64 4.67
CA THR A 21 -13.33 10.13 3.46
C THR A 21 -12.56 9.83 2.17
N SER A 22 -11.40 9.17 2.26
CA SER A 22 -10.63 8.73 1.11
C SER A 22 -11.12 7.37 0.59
N SER A 23 -10.62 6.96 -0.58
CA SER A 23 -10.84 5.61 -1.13
C SER A 23 -12.32 5.27 -1.32
N SER A 24 -13.04 6.06 -2.13
CA SER A 24 -14.46 5.81 -2.42
C SER A 24 -14.67 4.38 -2.91
N ALA A 25 -15.85 3.80 -2.67
CA ALA A 25 -16.13 2.42 -3.07
C ALA A 25 -15.98 2.21 -4.59
N ALA A 26 -16.27 3.23 -5.40
CA ALA A 26 -16.01 3.20 -6.83
C ALA A 26 -14.51 3.10 -7.12
N LEU A 27 -13.69 3.99 -6.56
CA LEU A 27 -12.24 3.96 -6.79
C LEU A 27 -11.63 2.60 -6.40
N VAL A 28 -12.01 2.04 -5.26
CA VAL A 28 -11.50 0.75 -4.78
C VAL A 28 -11.88 -0.38 -5.75
N ARG A 29 -13.15 -0.42 -6.18
CA ARG A 29 -13.62 -1.47 -7.10
C ARG A 29 -13.02 -1.36 -8.49
N GLU A 30 -12.95 -0.16 -9.07
CA GLU A 30 -12.48 0.03 -10.44
C GLU A 30 -10.95 -0.12 -10.55
N SER A 31 -10.20 0.20 -9.48
CA SER A 31 -8.74 -0.01 -9.49
C SER A 31 -8.32 -1.45 -9.18
N ALA A 32 -9.10 -2.17 -8.37
CA ALA A 32 -8.93 -3.59 -8.04
C ALA A 32 -7.46 -4.06 -7.81
N PRO A 33 -6.64 -3.36 -7.01
CA PRO A 33 -5.23 -3.68 -6.87
C PRO A 33 -4.99 -4.92 -6.02
N GLY A 34 -3.88 -5.61 -6.31
CA GLY A 34 -3.33 -6.65 -5.44
C GLY A 34 -2.65 -6.07 -4.20
N HIS A 35 -2.10 -4.85 -4.30
CA HIS A 35 -1.38 -4.19 -3.21
C HIS A 35 -1.86 -2.74 -2.98
N ALA A 36 -2.10 -2.38 -1.72
CA ALA A 36 -2.50 -1.05 -1.29
C ALA A 36 -1.48 -0.48 -0.29
N VAL A 37 -0.67 0.48 -0.74
CA VAL A 37 0.39 1.08 0.07
C VAL A 37 -0.11 2.34 0.76
N VAL A 38 -0.13 2.34 2.08
CA VAL A 38 -0.47 3.51 2.90
C VAL A 38 0.82 4.22 3.32
N SER A 39 1.03 5.43 2.80
CA SER A 39 2.03 6.32 3.38
C SER A 39 1.46 6.96 4.64
N ALA A 40 1.81 6.49 5.83
CA ALA A 40 1.38 7.06 7.10
C ALA A 40 2.43 6.81 8.17
N GLY A 41 2.76 7.81 8.99
CA GLY A 41 3.77 7.66 10.05
C GLY A 41 3.32 6.71 11.16
N TYR A 42 4.28 6.04 11.80
CA TYR A 42 4.02 5.20 12.99
C TYR A 42 3.35 6.02 14.09
N LEU A 43 2.23 5.52 14.63
CA LEU A 43 1.43 6.20 15.66
C LEU A 43 1.19 7.69 15.38
N ASN A 44 0.98 8.06 14.10
CA ASN A 44 0.69 9.44 13.74
C ASN A 44 -0.56 9.95 14.48
N HIS A 45 -0.54 11.23 14.88
CA HIS A 45 -1.58 11.81 15.72
C HIS A 45 -2.98 11.91 15.07
N TRP A 46 -3.09 11.76 13.74
CA TRP A 46 -4.38 11.72 13.04
C TRP A 46 -5.03 10.34 13.14
N GLY A 47 -4.30 9.32 13.59
CA GLY A 47 -4.76 7.94 13.65
C GLY A 47 -5.04 7.38 12.26
N PHE A 48 -4.11 7.59 11.32
CA PHE A 48 -4.13 7.02 9.98
C PHE A 48 -3.24 5.76 9.87
N PRO A 49 -3.56 4.82 8.96
CA PRO A 49 -4.81 4.73 8.20
C PRO A 49 -6.00 4.46 9.11
N LYS A 50 -7.20 4.86 8.70
CA LYS A 50 -8.43 4.50 9.42
C LYS A 50 -8.75 3.02 9.22
N PRO A 51 -9.14 2.26 10.27
CA PRO A 51 -9.47 0.83 10.15
C PRO A 51 -10.48 0.54 9.04
N ALA A 52 -11.54 1.35 8.92
CA ALA A 52 -12.55 1.18 7.88
C ALA A 52 -12.02 1.35 6.44
N VAL A 53 -10.91 2.09 6.25
CA VAL A 53 -10.25 2.23 4.95
C VAL A 53 -9.38 1.01 4.67
N VAL A 54 -8.64 0.52 5.67
CA VAL A 54 -7.86 -0.73 5.57
C VAL A 54 -8.77 -1.90 5.20
N GLU A 55 -9.87 -2.08 5.94
CA GLU A 55 -10.85 -3.11 5.66
C GLU A 55 -11.45 -3.00 4.25
N ARG A 56 -11.64 -1.79 3.72
CA ARG A 56 -12.21 -1.59 2.38
C ARG A 56 -11.30 -2.15 1.29
N TRP A 57 -9.99 -1.93 1.40
CA TRP A 57 -9.00 -2.51 0.50
C TRP A 57 -8.87 -4.02 0.70
N GLN A 58 -8.81 -4.49 1.95
CA GLN A 58 -8.72 -5.92 2.25
C GLN A 58 -9.93 -6.73 1.75
N ARG A 59 -11.15 -6.15 1.77
CA ARG A 59 -12.37 -6.82 1.29
C ARG A 59 -12.35 -7.15 -0.20
N ILE A 60 -11.55 -6.45 -1.00
CA ILE A 60 -11.37 -6.79 -2.43
C ILE A 60 -10.14 -7.67 -2.67
N GLY A 61 -9.47 -8.14 -1.61
CA GLY A 61 -8.30 -9.02 -1.69
C GLY A 61 -6.95 -8.28 -1.72
N ALA A 62 -6.91 -6.96 -1.57
CA ALA A 62 -5.66 -6.22 -1.58
C ALA A 62 -4.87 -6.45 -0.28
N GLU A 63 -3.57 -6.70 -0.42
CA GLU A 63 -2.62 -6.65 0.67
C GLU A 63 -2.37 -5.17 1.05
N VAL A 64 -2.63 -4.81 2.31
CA VAL A 64 -2.43 -3.43 2.78
C VAL A 64 -1.11 -3.33 3.52
N VAL A 65 -0.21 -2.45 3.06
CA VAL A 65 1.12 -2.23 3.66
C VAL A 65 1.27 -0.77 4.08
N ALA A 66 1.70 -0.52 5.31
CA ALA A 66 1.89 0.84 5.83
C ALA A 66 3.37 1.17 6.02
N THR A 67 3.82 2.33 5.49
CA THR A 67 5.21 2.79 5.65
C THR A 67 5.58 3.05 7.12
N GLY A 68 4.60 3.40 7.94
CA GLY A 68 4.74 3.56 9.38
C GLY A 68 5.14 2.27 10.09
N GLU A 69 4.78 1.11 9.55
CA GLU A 69 5.08 -0.22 10.11
C GLU A 69 6.32 -0.83 9.44
N GLU A 70 6.39 -0.76 8.12
CA GLU A 70 7.44 -1.43 7.32
C GLU A 70 8.69 -0.57 7.05
N GLY A 71 8.64 0.73 7.31
CA GLY A 71 9.67 1.68 6.89
C GLY A 71 9.51 2.05 5.41
N ALA A 72 10.61 2.22 4.69
CA ALA A 72 10.55 2.36 3.24
C ALA A 72 9.99 1.07 2.63
N VAL A 73 9.02 1.21 1.71
CA VAL A 73 8.40 0.08 1.01
C VAL A 73 8.99 0.04 -0.40
N GLU A 74 9.61 -1.09 -0.75
CA GLU A 74 10.14 -1.39 -2.08
C GLU A 74 9.17 -2.33 -2.79
N MET A 75 8.79 -1.98 -4.02
CA MET A 75 8.00 -2.85 -4.91
C MET A 75 8.87 -3.19 -6.11
N VAL A 76 9.12 -4.47 -6.32
CA VAL A 76 9.91 -4.97 -7.44
C VAL A 76 8.97 -5.50 -8.51
N LEU A 77 9.08 -4.93 -9.71
CA LEU A 77 8.25 -5.26 -10.86
C LEU A 77 9.13 -5.93 -11.93
N ASP A 78 8.98 -7.24 -12.06
CA ASP A 78 9.64 -8.03 -13.09
C ASP A 78 8.61 -8.57 -14.08
N PRO A 79 8.82 -8.47 -15.41
CA PRO A 79 7.87 -8.98 -16.39
C PRO A 79 7.58 -10.47 -16.21
N GLY A 80 6.29 -10.81 -16.03
CA GLY A 80 5.83 -12.20 -15.90
C GLY A 80 5.96 -12.79 -14.49
N GLU A 81 6.48 -12.04 -13.53
CA GLU A 81 6.60 -12.44 -12.13
C GLU A 81 5.55 -11.71 -11.27
N PRO A 82 5.11 -12.30 -10.15
CA PRO A 82 4.31 -11.58 -9.17
C PRO A 82 5.08 -10.38 -8.60
N ILE A 83 4.36 -9.27 -8.33
CA ILE A 83 4.96 -8.12 -7.64
C ILE A 83 5.43 -8.56 -6.27
N ARG A 84 6.69 -8.25 -5.95
CA ARG A 84 7.25 -8.51 -4.62
C ARG A 84 7.29 -7.20 -3.84
N VAL A 85 6.71 -7.20 -2.65
CA VAL A 85 6.67 -6.06 -1.74
C VAL A 85 7.56 -6.35 -0.53
N GLN A 86 8.47 -5.42 -0.22
CA GLN A 86 9.38 -5.56 0.92
C GLN A 86 9.47 -4.27 1.72
N GLY A 87 9.41 -4.39 3.04
CA GLY A 87 9.69 -3.30 3.97
C GLY A 87 11.17 -3.22 4.32
N LEU A 88 11.70 -2.01 4.44
CA LEU A 88 13.07 -1.81 4.90
C LEU A 88 13.27 -2.35 6.32
N ARG A 89 12.28 -2.20 7.22
CA ARG A 89 12.37 -2.73 8.59
C ARG A 89 12.31 -4.25 8.64
N SER A 90 11.55 -4.89 7.76
CA SER A 90 11.51 -6.34 7.64
C SER A 90 12.80 -6.90 6.99
N ARG A 91 13.41 -6.17 6.06
CA ARG A 91 14.70 -6.54 5.44
C ARG A 91 15.91 -6.27 6.37
N GLN A 92 15.92 -5.15 7.08
CA GLN A 92 16.98 -4.74 8.00
C GLN A 92 16.50 -4.81 9.46
N ARG A 93 16.14 -6.01 9.90
CA ARG A 93 15.56 -6.24 11.25
C ARG A 93 16.46 -5.82 12.41
N ARG A 94 17.74 -5.59 12.16
CA ARG A 94 18.74 -5.23 13.15
C ARG A 94 18.98 -3.72 13.06
N TYR A 95 18.64 -3.01 14.13
CA TYR A 95 18.82 -1.55 14.22
C TYR A 95 20.28 -1.08 14.13
N TRP A 96 21.25 -2.01 14.23
CA TRP A 96 22.68 -1.74 14.12
C TRP A 96 23.28 -2.07 12.75
N ASN A 97 22.48 -2.51 11.79
CA ASN A 97 22.92 -2.65 10.40
C ASN A 97 22.86 -1.26 9.74
N ALA A 98 23.82 -0.41 10.07
CA ALA A 98 24.03 0.87 9.41
C ALA A 98 25.09 0.69 8.33
N TYR A 99 24.67 0.85 7.07
CA TYR A 99 25.49 0.93 5.86
C TYR A 99 26.08 -0.39 5.33
N ASP A 100 25.61 -0.79 4.14
CA ASP A 100 26.41 -1.30 3.02
C ASP A 100 25.86 -0.66 1.74
#